data_AF-A0A943GMK3-F1
#
_entry.id   AF-A0A943GMK3-F1
#
_cell.length_a   1.000
_cell.length_b   1.000
_cell.length_c   1.000
_cell.angle_alpha   90.00
_cell.angle_beta   90.00
_cell.angle_gamma   90.00
#
_symmetry.space_group_name_H-M   'P 1'
#
loop_
_entity.id
_entity.type
_entity.pdbx_description
1 polymer ?
#
loop_
_entity_poly.entity_id
_entity_poly.type
_entity_poly.pdbx_seq_one_letter_code
_entity_poly.pdbx_strand_id
1 'polypeptide(L)'
;MLHREDMLELTRRMNLSRTSFTRIAGCYCDREGNVEGTFNTNFLKLSPQDKKKHLELAKAVLFSKTNEQLKEYTFSAENQGPESMRQLLEAMRQCGLKNDALMDIFYEQISEKYSAFSEYGIFVFHDRYDVPAKGADKERQWESEEVFEYLICVICPVDKEYEPGKPLCGFLYPSFKDRSCDLDHIAVFRERETKNFFDF
;
A
#
# COMPACT_ATOMS: atom_id res chain seq x y z
N MET A 1 14.46 -2.47 -10.73
CA MET A 1 13.84 -1.31 -11.42
C MET A 1 12.44 -1.70 -11.82
N LEU A 2 11.45 -0.88 -11.45
CA LEU A 2 10.04 -1.20 -11.61
C LEU A 2 9.60 -1.08 -13.06
N HIS A 3 8.73 -1.98 -13.51
CA HIS A 3 8.14 -1.95 -14.84
C HIS A 3 6.76 -1.29 -14.80
N ARG A 4 6.53 -0.33 -15.70
CA ARG A 4 5.26 0.41 -15.75
C ARG A 4 4.07 -0.52 -16.02
N GLU A 5 4.23 -1.52 -16.88
CA GLU A 5 3.15 -2.47 -17.21
C GLU A 5 2.72 -3.31 -16.00
N ASP A 6 3.63 -3.65 -15.09
CA ASP A 6 3.31 -4.40 -13.87
C ASP A 6 2.43 -3.56 -12.94
N MET A 7 2.75 -2.27 -12.78
CA MET A 7 1.90 -1.33 -12.02
C MET A 7 0.54 -1.12 -12.70
N LEU A 8 0.51 -1.09 -14.04
CA LEU A 8 -0.74 -1.01 -14.79
C LEU A 8 -1.58 -2.29 -14.65
N GLU A 9 -0.96 -3.46 -14.52
CA GLU A 9 -1.64 -4.73 -14.27
C GLU A 9 -2.42 -4.69 -12.95
N LEU A 10 -1.79 -4.21 -11.87
CA LEU A 10 -2.44 -4.03 -10.57
C LEU A 10 -3.53 -2.95 -10.61
N THR A 11 -3.24 -1.77 -11.16
CA THR A 11 -4.21 -0.65 -11.19
C THR A 11 -5.45 -0.91 -12.05
N ARG A 12 -5.37 -1.75 -13.10
CA ARG A 12 -6.53 -2.17 -13.90
C ARG A 12 -7.58 -2.94 -13.07
N ARG A 13 -7.19 -3.49 -11.91
CA ARG A 13 -8.10 -4.16 -10.97
C ARG A 13 -8.72 -3.18 -9.96
N MET A 14 -8.15 -2.00 -9.79
CA MET A 14 -8.61 -1.00 -8.81
C MET A 14 -9.81 -0.20 -9.33
N ASN A 15 -10.93 -0.89 -9.54
CA ASN A 15 -12.22 -0.32 -9.87
C ASN A 15 -13.34 -1.18 -9.28
N LEU A 16 -14.55 -0.62 -9.17
CA LEU A 16 -15.67 -1.25 -8.48
C LEU A 16 -16.08 -2.62 -9.04
N SER A 17 -15.88 -2.88 -10.34
CA SER A 17 -16.29 -4.14 -10.98
C SER A 17 -15.21 -5.22 -10.97
N ARG A 18 -13.96 -4.89 -10.64
CA ARG A 18 -12.81 -5.80 -10.71
C ARG A 18 -11.95 -5.86 -9.45
N THR A 19 -12.23 -5.00 -8.47
CA THR A 19 -11.42 -4.96 -7.25
C THR A 19 -11.56 -6.27 -6.46
N SER A 20 -10.41 -6.77 -6.01
CA SER A 20 -10.30 -7.93 -5.14
C SER A 20 -9.81 -7.58 -3.74
N PHE A 21 -9.64 -6.28 -3.44
CA PHE A 21 -9.21 -5.84 -2.11
C PHE A 21 -10.06 -6.55 -1.06
N THR A 22 -9.36 -7.21 -0.14
CA THR A 22 -10.00 -8.06 0.87
C THR A 22 -10.29 -7.26 2.12
N ARG A 23 -9.42 -6.32 2.47
CA ARG A 23 -9.47 -5.56 3.70
C ARG A 23 -8.84 -4.17 3.53
N ILE A 24 -9.35 -3.24 4.32
CA ILE A 24 -8.75 -1.93 4.53
C ILE A 24 -8.69 -1.67 6.02
N ALA A 25 -7.55 -1.15 6.47
CA ALA A 25 -7.36 -0.61 7.80
C ALA A 25 -6.82 0.81 7.68
N GLY A 26 -7.19 1.70 8.58
CA GLY A 26 -6.62 3.04 8.59
C GLY A 26 -6.74 3.74 9.93
N CYS A 27 -5.94 4.79 10.08
CA CYS A 27 -6.02 5.70 11.20
C CYS A 27 -6.07 7.14 10.70
N TYR A 28 -6.64 8.01 11.54
CA TYR A 28 -6.60 9.44 11.39
C TYR A 28 -5.69 10.00 12.48
N CYS A 29 -4.75 10.83 12.07
CA CYS A 29 -3.76 11.42 12.95
C CYS A 29 -3.87 12.94 12.91
N ASP A 30 -3.67 13.56 14.07
CA ASP A 30 -3.45 14.99 14.15
C ASP A 30 -2.09 15.39 13.54
N ARG A 31 -1.81 16.69 13.54
CA ARG A 31 -0.55 17.22 13.01
C ARG A 31 0.69 16.74 13.79
N GLU A 32 0.54 16.42 15.08
CA GLU A 32 1.60 15.94 15.95
C GLU A 32 1.83 14.43 15.82
N GLY A 33 0.97 13.73 15.08
CA GLY A 33 1.04 12.30 14.86
C GLY A 33 0.27 11.47 15.89
N ASN A 34 -0.54 12.09 16.74
CA ASN A 34 -1.41 11.37 17.67
C ASN A 34 -2.58 10.79 16.90
N VAL A 35 -2.88 9.51 17.14
CA VAL A 35 -4.02 8.82 16.52
C VAL A 35 -5.32 9.27 17.19
N GLU A 36 -6.20 9.90 16.42
CA GLU A 36 -7.53 10.33 16.87
C GLU A 36 -8.59 9.21 16.72
N GLY A 37 -8.38 8.31 15.76
CA GLY A 37 -9.27 7.19 15.52
C GLY A 37 -8.72 6.19 14.53
N THR A 38 -9.16 4.93 14.67
CA THR A 38 -8.77 3.83 13.78
C THR A 38 -10.00 3.10 13.24
N PHE A 39 -9.82 2.42 12.12
CA PHE A 39 -10.80 1.50 11.59
C PHE A 39 -10.12 0.32 10.92
N ASN A 40 -10.79 -0.83 10.95
CA ASN A 40 -10.33 -2.03 10.26
C ASN A 40 -11.53 -2.84 9.80
N THR A 41 -11.74 -2.94 8.49
CA THR A 41 -12.95 -3.57 7.96
C THR A 41 -12.68 -4.35 6.68
N ASN A 42 -13.55 -5.34 6.44
CA ASN A 42 -13.56 -6.04 5.16
C ASN A 42 -13.98 -5.05 4.06
N PHE A 43 -13.19 -4.99 2.99
CA PHE A 43 -13.38 -4.00 1.93
C PHE A 43 -14.76 -4.15 1.26
N LEU A 44 -15.32 -5.36 1.20
CA LEU A 44 -16.63 -5.62 0.61
C LEU A 44 -17.79 -5.02 1.42
N LYS A 45 -17.59 -4.75 2.72
CA LYS A 45 -18.60 -4.14 3.59
C LYS A 45 -18.73 -2.62 3.40
N LEU A 46 -17.77 -1.98 2.74
CA LEU A 46 -17.83 -0.56 2.42
C LEU A 46 -18.95 -0.25 1.43
N SER A 47 -19.50 0.96 1.53
CA SER A 47 -20.46 1.47 0.55
C SER A 47 -19.79 1.59 -0.83
N PRO A 48 -20.55 1.56 -1.95
CA PRO A 48 -19.98 1.77 -3.28
C PRO A 48 -19.23 3.10 -3.42
N GLN A 49 -19.68 4.14 -2.70
CA GLN A 49 -19.03 5.45 -2.69
C GLN A 49 -17.67 5.39 -1.99
N ASP A 50 -17.61 4.79 -0.81
CA ASP A 50 -16.35 4.68 -0.04
C ASP A 50 -15.36 3.76 -0.75
N LYS A 51 -15.83 2.64 -1.32
CA LYS A 51 -15.01 1.78 -2.17
C LYS A 51 -14.36 2.60 -3.28
N LYS A 52 -15.14 3.41 -4.01
CA LYS A 52 -14.62 4.23 -5.10
C LYS A 52 -13.53 5.19 -4.60
N LYS A 53 -13.78 5.92 -3.50
CA LYS A 53 -12.79 6.85 -2.92
C LYS A 53 -11.49 6.12 -2.58
N HIS A 54 -11.58 5.02 -1.83
CA HIS A 54 -10.41 4.27 -1.39
C HIS A 54 -9.66 3.57 -2.54
N LEU A 55 -10.36 3.11 -3.59
CA LEU A 55 -9.73 2.58 -4.80
C LEU A 55 -8.90 3.64 -5.51
N GLU A 56 -9.40 4.87 -5.63
CA GLU A 56 -8.65 5.96 -6.27
C GLU A 56 -7.39 6.34 -5.47
N LEU A 57 -7.43 6.25 -4.13
CA LEU A 57 -6.24 6.44 -3.29
C LEU A 57 -5.16 5.39 -3.56
N ALA A 58 -5.51 4.11 -3.47
CA ALA A 58 -4.57 3.02 -3.73
C ALA A 58 -4.01 3.08 -5.16
N LYS A 59 -4.88 3.40 -6.12
CA LYS A 59 -4.53 3.54 -7.52
C LYS A 59 -3.57 4.69 -7.78
N ALA A 60 -3.74 5.83 -7.10
CA ALA A 60 -2.86 6.98 -7.28
C ALA A 60 -1.41 6.68 -6.91
N VAL A 61 -1.16 5.86 -5.88
CA VAL A 61 0.18 5.39 -5.50
C VAL A 61 0.85 4.63 -6.64
N LEU A 62 0.19 3.59 -7.17
CA LEU A 62 0.75 2.75 -8.24
C LEU A 62 0.75 3.43 -9.62
N PHE A 63 -0.20 4.34 -9.87
CA PHE A 63 -0.33 5.03 -11.15
C PHE A 63 0.67 6.20 -11.29
N SER A 64 1.34 6.60 -10.20
CA SER A 64 2.41 7.59 -10.21
C SER A 64 3.55 7.23 -11.16
N LYS A 65 4.43 8.19 -11.48
CA LYS A 65 5.52 7.97 -12.43
C LYS A 65 6.52 6.93 -11.90
N THR A 66 6.57 5.78 -12.55
CA THR A 66 7.46 4.67 -12.18
C THR A 66 8.93 5.06 -12.33
N ASN A 67 9.75 4.73 -11.33
CA ASN A 67 11.17 5.09 -11.19
C ASN A 67 11.47 6.59 -11.03
N GLU A 68 10.46 7.45 -10.98
CA GLU A 68 10.57 8.87 -10.61
C GLU A 68 9.92 9.13 -9.24
N GLN A 69 8.60 8.90 -9.16
CA GLN A 69 7.80 9.08 -7.94
C GLN A 69 7.62 7.77 -7.17
N LEU A 70 7.47 6.65 -7.90
CA LEU A 70 7.45 5.31 -7.34
C LEU A 70 8.80 4.65 -7.57
N LYS A 71 9.62 4.56 -6.53
CA LYS A 71 10.99 4.00 -6.59
C LYS A 71 11.07 2.74 -5.73
N GLU A 72 11.85 1.78 -6.20
CA GLU A 72 12.11 0.53 -5.49
C GLU A 72 13.27 0.71 -4.52
N TYR A 73 13.13 0.17 -3.31
CA TYR A 73 14.14 0.19 -2.27
C TYR A 73 14.29 -1.22 -1.68
N THR A 74 15.50 -1.56 -1.27
CA THR A 74 15.77 -2.75 -0.46
C THR A 74 15.73 -2.34 1.01
N PHE A 75 15.21 -3.20 1.89
CA PHE A 75 15.32 -2.94 3.33
C PHE A 75 16.78 -2.92 3.77
N SER A 76 17.22 -1.85 4.43
CA SER A 76 18.53 -1.74 5.08
C SER A 76 18.73 -2.82 6.14
N ALA A 77 19.99 -3.09 6.50
CA ALA A 77 20.33 -4.08 7.54
C ALA A 77 19.67 -3.78 8.90
N GLU A 78 19.46 -2.50 9.22
CA GLU A 78 18.77 -2.06 10.44
C GLU A 78 17.28 -2.45 10.42
N ASN A 79 16.66 -2.48 9.24
CA ASN A 79 15.28 -2.91 9.05
C ASN A 79 15.14 -4.41 8.72
N GLN A 80 16.17 -5.23 8.98
CA GLN A 80 16.13 -6.68 8.79
C GLN A 80 16.12 -7.48 10.12
N GLY A 81 16.28 -6.81 11.27
CA GLY A 81 16.33 -7.44 12.59
C GLY A 81 14.96 -7.85 13.19
N PRO A 82 14.96 -8.57 14.33
CA PRO A 82 13.77 -8.76 15.15
C PRO A 82 13.14 -7.39 15.47
N GLU A 83 11.82 -7.25 15.29
CA GLU A 83 11.05 -5.99 15.47
C GLU A 83 11.19 -4.94 14.35
N SER A 84 11.80 -5.30 13.22
CA SER A 84 11.95 -4.36 12.11
C SER A 84 10.64 -4.05 11.37
N MET A 85 10.64 -2.93 10.64
CA MET A 85 9.55 -2.56 9.73
C MET A 85 9.25 -3.66 8.71
N ARG A 86 10.26 -4.37 8.18
CA ARG A 86 10.05 -5.50 7.26
C ARG A 86 9.26 -6.63 7.92
N GLN A 87 9.61 -7.00 9.15
CA GLN A 87 8.89 -8.05 9.87
C GLN A 87 7.47 -7.64 10.21
N LEU A 88 7.27 -6.37 10.59
CA LEU A 88 5.94 -5.82 10.84
C LEU A 88 5.06 -5.87 9.58
N LEU A 89 5.57 -5.39 8.44
CA LEU A 89 4.87 -5.43 7.16
C LEU A 89 4.55 -6.87 6.73
N GLU A 90 5.49 -7.80 6.91
CA GLU A 90 5.27 -9.21 6.60
C GLU A 90 4.20 -9.84 7.51
N ALA A 91 4.21 -9.55 8.81
CA ALA A 91 3.18 -10.03 9.73
C ALA A 91 1.80 -9.44 9.41
N MET A 92 1.72 -8.13 9.09
CA MET A 92 0.51 -7.47 8.63
C MET A 92 -0.04 -8.11 7.34
N ARG A 93 0.85 -8.41 6.38
CA ARG A 93 0.52 -9.05 5.12
C ARG A 93 -0.01 -10.47 5.34
N GLN A 94 0.74 -11.32 6.05
CA GLN A 94 0.36 -12.72 6.34
C GLN A 94 -0.95 -12.84 7.13
N CYS A 95 -1.22 -11.90 8.06
CA CYS A 95 -2.48 -11.90 8.79
C CYS A 95 -3.64 -11.28 7.99
N GLY A 96 -3.38 -10.73 6.80
CA GLY A 96 -4.37 -10.06 5.95
C GLY A 96 -5.00 -8.84 6.63
N LEU A 97 -4.21 -8.08 7.40
CA LEU A 97 -4.64 -6.96 8.24
C LEU A 97 -5.71 -7.31 9.28
N LYS A 98 -5.79 -8.56 9.75
CA LYS A 98 -6.80 -8.95 10.76
C LYS A 98 -6.38 -8.69 12.21
N ASN A 99 -5.11 -8.38 12.45
CA ASN A 99 -4.60 -8.13 13.78
C ASN A 99 -4.46 -6.62 14.02
N ASP A 100 -5.39 -6.05 14.78
CA ASP A 100 -5.41 -4.61 15.09
C ASP A 100 -4.16 -4.17 15.86
N ALA A 101 -3.59 -5.02 16.72
CA ALA A 101 -2.37 -4.68 17.45
C ALA A 101 -1.16 -4.47 16.54
N LEU A 102 -1.07 -5.21 15.41
CA LEU A 102 -0.03 -4.95 14.41
C LEU A 102 -0.26 -3.62 13.68
N MET A 103 -1.52 -3.25 13.47
CA MET A 103 -1.86 -1.96 12.86
C MET A 103 -1.49 -0.81 13.78
N ASP A 104 -1.77 -0.92 15.08
CA ASP A 104 -1.42 0.11 16.07
C ASP A 104 0.09 0.37 16.12
N ILE A 105 0.89 -0.70 16.19
CA ILE A 105 2.37 -0.61 16.13
C ILE A 105 2.82 0.04 14.82
N PHE A 106 2.18 -0.32 13.69
CA PHE A 106 2.51 0.26 12.40
C PHE A 106 2.20 1.77 12.34
N TYR A 107 1.05 2.20 12.86
CA TYR A 107 0.69 3.60 12.91
C TYR A 107 1.65 4.41 13.77
N GLU A 108 2.06 3.88 14.92
CA GLU A 108 3.06 4.48 15.80
C GLU A 108 4.42 4.65 15.09
N GLN A 109 4.94 3.59 14.46
CA GLN A 109 6.21 3.69 13.73
C GLN A 109 6.19 4.69 12.56
N ILE A 110 5.04 4.84 11.91
CA ILE A 110 4.86 5.81 10.82
C ILE A 110 4.74 7.23 11.39
N SER A 111 3.95 7.42 12.45
CA SER A 111 3.72 8.75 13.03
C SER A 111 4.97 9.33 13.68
N GLU A 112 5.80 8.52 14.32
CA GLU A 112 7.11 8.93 14.86
C GLU A 112 8.04 9.51 13.79
N LYS A 113 7.92 9.02 12.55
CA LYS A 113 8.77 9.42 11.42
C LYS A 113 8.12 10.53 10.57
N TYR A 114 6.80 10.70 10.64
CA TYR A 114 6.04 11.55 9.71
C TYR A 114 5.84 12.95 10.27
N SER A 115 6.59 13.91 9.72
CA SER A 115 6.35 15.32 9.99
C SER A 115 5.21 15.84 9.11
N ALA A 116 4.02 15.96 9.69
CA ALA A 116 2.84 16.46 8.98
C ALA A 116 2.72 18.00 8.99
N PHE A 117 2.18 18.55 7.90
CA PHE A 117 1.81 19.97 7.83
C PHE A 117 0.39 20.24 8.32
N SER A 118 -0.46 19.21 8.32
CA SER A 118 -1.88 19.21 8.71
C SER A 118 -2.25 17.83 9.26
N GLU A 119 -3.50 17.68 9.73
CA GLU A 119 -4.12 16.36 9.95
C GLU A 119 -3.97 15.48 8.71
N TYR A 120 -3.77 14.18 8.93
CA TYR A 120 -3.51 13.22 7.89
C TYR A 120 -4.11 11.84 8.22
N GLY A 121 -4.30 11.03 7.18
CA GLY A 121 -4.75 9.65 7.30
C GLY A 121 -3.68 8.69 6.81
N ILE A 122 -3.56 7.54 7.47
CA ILE A 122 -2.78 6.39 7.02
C ILE A 122 -3.78 5.30 6.63
N PHE A 123 -3.78 4.90 5.36
CA PHE A 123 -4.67 3.88 4.82
C PHE A 123 -3.88 2.70 4.29
N VAL A 124 -4.14 1.50 4.80
CA VAL A 124 -3.48 0.25 4.41
C VAL A 124 -4.51 -0.70 3.80
N PHE A 125 -4.20 -1.15 2.59
CA PHE A 125 -5.02 -2.06 1.80
C PHE A 125 -4.36 -3.41 1.73
N HIS A 126 -5.14 -4.48 1.78
CA HIS A 126 -4.66 -5.85 1.57
C HIS A 126 -5.41 -6.53 0.44
N ASP A 127 -4.67 -7.17 -0.46
CA ASP A 127 -5.20 -7.91 -1.60
C ASP A 127 -4.42 -9.19 -1.88
N ARG A 128 -5.07 -10.12 -2.59
CA ARG A 128 -4.46 -11.32 -3.15
C ARG A 128 -4.80 -11.38 -4.63
N TYR A 129 -3.78 -11.37 -5.47
CA TYR A 129 -3.91 -11.38 -6.92
C TYR A 129 -3.36 -12.67 -7.50
N ASP A 130 -4.23 -13.49 -8.09
CA ASP A 130 -3.83 -14.61 -8.96
C ASP A 130 -3.21 -14.08 -10.27
N VAL A 131 -1.89 -14.17 -10.40
CA VAL A 131 -1.15 -13.73 -11.58
C VAL A 131 -1.32 -14.77 -12.70
N PRO A 132 -1.91 -14.41 -13.87
CA PRO A 132 -2.10 -15.35 -14.97
C PRO A 132 -0.77 -15.76 -15.64
N ALA A 133 -0.59 -17.01 -16.04
CA ALA A 133 0.54 -17.42 -16.88
C ALA A 133 0.53 -16.70 -18.25
N LYS A 134 1.71 -16.31 -18.75
CA LYS A 134 1.89 -15.81 -20.12
C LYS A 134 2.60 -16.88 -20.94
N GLY A 135 1.88 -17.52 -21.85
CA GLY A 135 2.50 -18.33 -22.90
C GLY A 135 3.30 -17.46 -23.88
N ALA A 136 4.26 -18.08 -24.58
CA ALA A 136 5.15 -17.41 -25.55
C ALA A 136 4.41 -16.56 -26.61
N ASP A 137 3.13 -16.87 -26.88
CA ASP A 137 2.31 -16.21 -27.91
C ASP A 137 1.38 -15.11 -27.40
N LYS A 138 1.58 -14.58 -26.18
CA LYS A 138 0.71 -13.54 -25.55
C LYS A 138 -0.77 -13.96 -25.39
N GLU A 139 -1.13 -15.21 -25.67
CA GLU A 139 -2.41 -15.79 -25.29
C GLU A 139 -2.41 -16.06 -23.78
N ARG A 140 -3.50 -15.69 -23.10
CA ARG A 140 -3.68 -15.96 -21.67
C ARG A 140 -3.80 -17.47 -21.48
N GLN A 141 -2.89 -18.06 -20.73
CA GLN A 141 -3.07 -19.42 -20.25
C GLN A 141 -3.99 -19.42 -19.02
N TRP A 142 -4.83 -20.43 -18.91
CA TRP A 142 -5.89 -20.54 -17.89
C TRP A 142 -5.35 -20.91 -16.51
N GLU A 143 -4.07 -21.23 -16.40
CA GLU A 143 -3.41 -21.57 -15.14
C GLU A 143 -2.72 -20.33 -14.55
N SER A 144 -2.96 -20.06 -13.27
CA SER A 144 -2.22 -19.03 -12.52
C SER A 144 -0.92 -19.66 -12.02
N GLU A 145 0.20 -18.98 -12.26
CA GLU A 145 1.53 -19.43 -11.81
C GLU A 145 1.81 -19.01 -10.37
N GLU A 146 1.29 -17.85 -9.94
CA GLU A 146 1.64 -17.24 -8.66
C GLU A 146 0.46 -16.46 -8.06
N VAL A 147 0.32 -16.51 -6.74
CA VAL A 147 -0.58 -15.62 -5.99
C VAL A 147 0.25 -14.50 -5.38
N PHE A 148 0.11 -13.29 -5.92
CA PHE A 148 0.73 -12.10 -5.36
C PHE A 148 -0.15 -11.52 -4.25
N GLU A 149 0.26 -11.70 -3.00
CA GLU A 149 -0.41 -11.14 -1.83
C GLU A 149 0.36 -9.91 -1.34
N TYR A 150 -0.32 -8.77 -1.27
CA TYR A 150 0.35 -7.47 -1.12
C TYR A 150 -0.42 -6.48 -0.26
N LEU A 151 0.33 -5.50 0.23
CA LEU A 151 -0.11 -4.33 0.94
C LEU A 151 0.10 -3.08 0.09
N ILE A 152 -0.87 -2.17 0.10
CA ILE A 152 -0.67 -0.80 -0.34
C ILE A 152 -0.91 0.12 0.85
N CYS A 153 0.06 0.97 1.15
CA CYS A 153 -0.11 2.05 2.12
C CYS A 153 -0.24 3.39 1.41
N VAL A 154 -1.13 4.24 1.90
CA VAL A 154 -1.35 5.60 1.42
C VAL A 154 -1.34 6.53 2.62
N ILE A 155 -0.55 7.59 2.54
CA ILE A 155 -0.58 8.71 3.50
C ILE A 155 -0.99 9.97 2.74
N CYS A 156 -2.05 10.60 3.21
CA CYS A 156 -2.60 11.83 2.62
C CYS A 156 -3.16 12.76 3.69
N PRO A 157 -3.23 14.08 3.42
CA PRO A 157 -3.95 15.00 4.30
C PRO A 157 -5.42 14.63 4.33
N VAL A 158 -6.08 14.89 5.45
CA VAL A 158 -7.54 14.77 5.59
C VAL A 158 -8.15 16.13 5.91
N ASP A 159 -9.39 16.32 5.50
CA ASP A 159 -10.16 17.50 5.95
C ASP A 159 -10.91 17.22 7.26
N LYS A 160 -11.67 18.21 7.73
CA LYS A 160 -12.43 18.15 8.98
C LYS A 160 -13.57 17.12 8.97
N GLU A 161 -13.97 16.64 7.79
CA GLU A 161 -14.95 15.58 7.62
C GLU A 161 -14.28 14.22 7.47
N TYR A 162 -12.96 14.14 7.71
CA TYR A 162 -12.13 12.96 7.53
C TYR A 162 -12.09 12.46 6.08
N GLU A 163 -12.36 13.33 5.11
CA GLU A 163 -12.27 13.01 3.69
C GLU A 163 -10.80 13.07 3.23
N PRO A 164 -10.30 12.00 2.59
CA PRO A 164 -8.91 11.91 2.20
C PRO A 164 -8.60 12.78 0.98
N GLY A 165 -7.56 13.59 1.10
CA GLY A 165 -6.97 14.37 0.02
C GLY A 165 -6.05 13.55 -0.88
N LYS A 166 -5.27 14.25 -1.71
CA LYS A 166 -4.33 13.62 -2.64
C LYS A 166 -3.19 12.92 -1.87
N PRO A 167 -2.80 11.68 -2.25
CA PRO A 167 -1.64 11.01 -1.67
C PRO A 167 -0.36 11.83 -1.76
N LEU A 168 0.32 11.97 -0.61
CA LEU A 168 1.63 12.62 -0.51
C LEU A 168 2.76 11.60 -0.53
N CYS A 169 2.54 10.45 0.09
CA CYS A 169 3.45 9.31 0.04
C CYS A 169 2.71 8.00 0.31
N GLY A 170 3.40 6.89 0.13
CA GLY A 170 2.83 5.56 0.29
C GLY A 170 3.78 4.48 -0.20
N PHE A 171 3.34 3.24 -0.21
CA PHE A 171 4.14 2.15 -0.74
C PHE A 171 3.28 0.98 -1.23
N LEU A 172 3.90 0.11 -2.02
CA LEU A 172 3.48 -1.25 -2.33
C LEU A 172 4.51 -2.21 -1.73
N TYR A 173 4.06 -3.13 -0.88
CA TYR A 173 4.88 -4.17 -0.28
C TYR A 173 4.20 -5.54 -0.43
N PRO A 174 4.90 -6.59 -0.89
CA PRO A 174 6.25 -6.58 -1.44
C PRO A 174 6.33 -5.86 -2.78
N SER A 175 7.54 -5.65 -3.32
CA SER A 175 7.67 -5.13 -4.69
C SER A 175 7.09 -6.13 -5.69
N PHE A 176 6.52 -5.62 -6.79
CA PHE A 176 5.98 -6.42 -7.88
C PHE A 176 6.71 -6.09 -9.16
N LYS A 177 7.49 -7.05 -9.65
CA LYS A 177 8.33 -6.88 -10.84
C LYS A 177 8.39 -8.18 -11.62
N ASP A 178 8.36 -8.07 -12.94
CA ASP A 178 8.38 -9.23 -13.83
C ASP A 178 7.24 -10.22 -13.53
N ARG A 179 6.13 -9.65 -13.07
CA ARG A 179 4.91 -10.38 -12.66
C ARG A 179 5.14 -11.37 -11.52
N SER A 180 6.14 -11.12 -10.68
CA SER A 180 6.45 -11.93 -9.50
C SER A 180 6.65 -11.06 -8.27
N CYS A 181 6.46 -11.68 -7.10
CA CYS A 181 6.66 -11.11 -5.78
C CYS A 181 8.17 -11.01 -5.45
N ASP A 182 8.61 -9.83 -5.04
CA ASP A 182 9.96 -9.61 -4.51
C ASP A 182 9.88 -9.14 -3.04
N LEU A 183 10.07 -10.10 -2.12
CA LEU A 183 9.96 -9.93 -0.66
C LEU A 183 11.08 -9.08 -0.03
N ASP A 184 12.18 -8.89 -0.76
CA ASP A 184 13.33 -8.12 -0.26
C ASP A 184 13.25 -6.64 -0.63
N HIS A 185 12.27 -6.29 -1.46
CA HIS A 185 12.07 -4.94 -1.97
C HIS A 185 10.69 -4.38 -1.63
N ILE A 186 10.63 -3.05 -1.61
CA ILE A 186 9.42 -2.26 -1.42
C ILE A 186 9.38 -1.13 -2.44
N ALA A 187 8.22 -0.89 -3.05
CA ALA A 187 8.03 0.19 -4.00
C ALA A 187 7.39 1.39 -3.30
N VAL A 188 8.15 2.47 -3.14
CA VAL A 188 7.79 3.63 -2.33
C VAL A 188 7.41 4.80 -3.21
N PHE A 189 6.22 5.33 -2.99
CA PHE A 189 5.68 6.50 -3.65
C PHE A 189 5.96 7.77 -2.83
N ARG A 190 6.42 8.82 -3.51
CA ARG A 190 6.53 10.19 -2.98
C ARG A 190 6.05 11.20 -4.02
N GLU A 191 5.15 12.11 -3.64
CA GLU A 191 4.61 13.12 -4.56
C GLU A 191 5.69 14.15 -4.97
N ARG A 192 6.56 14.52 -4.01
CA ARG A 192 7.71 15.42 -4.20
C ARG A 192 9.00 14.74 -3.71
N GLU A 193 10.15 15.18 -4.22
CA GLU A 193 11.46 14.84 -3.65
C GLU A 193 11.70 15.62 -2.34
N THR A 194 10.82 15.43 -1.36
CA THR A 194 11.04 15.91 0.01
C THR A 194 11.95 14.91 0.75
N LYS A 195 12.93 15.44 1.49
CA LYS A 195 13.91 14.64 2.25
C LYS A 195 13.21 13.71 3.25
N ASN A 196 13.64 12.45 3.21
CA ASN A 196 13.68 11.47 4.31
C ASN A 196 12.35 11.11 4.98
N PHE A 197 11.51 10.32 4.30
CA PHE A 197 10.33 9.77 4.96
C PHE A 197 10.21 8.23 4.90
N PHE A 198 11.09 7.59 4.14
CA PHE A 198 11.16 6.13 4.08
C PHE A 198 12.60 5.73 3.78
N ASP A 199 13.48 5.89 4.76
CA ASP A 199 14.76 5.18 4.75
C ASP A 199 14.47 3.81 5.37
N PHE A 200 13.99 2.90 4.51
CA PHE A 200 13.87 1.48 4.83
C PHE A 200 15.26 0.83 4.81
#